data_AF-A0AAV5RWX5-F1
#
_entry.id   AF-A0AAV5RWX5-F1
#
_cell.length_a   1.000
_cell.length_b   1.000
_cell.length_c   1.000
_cell.angle_alpha   90.00
_cell.angle_beta   90.00
_cell.angle_gamma   90.00
#
_symmetry.space_group_name_H-M   'P 1'
#
loop_
_entity.id
_entity.type
_entity.pdbx_description
1 polymer ?
#
loop_
_entity_poly.entity_id
_entity_poly.type
_entity_poly.pdbx_seq_one_letter_code
_entity_poly.pdbx_strand_id
1 'polypeptide(L)'
;MFKPTRVCLSALTKRTKKVKVQLMRDFPRFQLYKGQVAQVKPSLMRNYLHNFNGAKYILQDADINAQLLDSYNALEQERERAAQAAHAAAVELAATQQRAQAAKPKLSQEAKRQDRRTHDKNVTIKDVYIPGLDI
;
A
#
# COMPACT_ATOMS: atom_id res chain seq x y z
N MET A 1 23.89 -10.02 20.58
CA MET A 1 22.80 -10.33 19.62
C MET A 1 21.52 -9.62 20.05
N PHE A 2 20.95 -8.77 19.22
CA PHE A 2 19.71 -8.03 19.56
C PHE A 2 18.52 -9.01 19.61
N LYS A 3 17.74 -8.98 20.71
CA LYS A 3 16.55 -9.83 20.87
C LYS A 3 15.30 -8.95 20.78
N PRO A 4 14.41 -9.17 19.80
CA PRO A 4 13.19 -8.38 19.68
C PRO A 4 12.31 -8.63 20.91
N THR A 5 11.88 -7.54 21.54
CA THR A 5 11.05 -7.59 22.75
C THR A 5 9.57 -7.52 22.36
N ARG A 6 8.73 -8.30 23.05
CA ARG A 6 7.29 -8.39 22.80
C ARG A 6 6.53 -7.88 24.01
N VAL A 7 5.40 -7.22 23.76
CA VAL A 7 4.47 -6.75 24.79
C VAL A 7 3.07 -7.18 24.37
N CYS A 8 2.34 -7.80 25.29
CA CYS A 8 0.94 -8.15 25.08
C CYS A 8 0.09 -6.88 25.19
N LEU A 9 -0.56 -6.51 24.09
CA LEU A 9 -1.46 -5.37 24.00
C LEU A 9 -2.83 -5.86 23.53
N SER A 10 -3.89 -5.19 24.00
CA SER A 10 -5.25 -5.41 23.49
C SER A 10 -5.33 -5.11 21.98
N ALA A 11 -6.33 -5.69 21.31
CA ALA A 11 -6.56 -5.47 19.88
C ALA A 11 -6.74 -3.98 19.55
N LEU A 12 -7.50 -3.26 20.38
CA LEU A 12 -7.72 -1.82 20.23
C LEU A 12 -6.40 -1.05 20.30
N THR A 13 -5.60 -1.30 21.34
CA THR A 13 -4.31 -0.61 21.53
C THR A 13 -3.33 -0.89 20.39
N LYS A 14 -3.33 -2.09 19.79
CA LYS A 14 -2.49 -2.39 18.61
C LYS A 14 -2.88 -1.58 17.36
N ARG A 15 -4.15 -1.18 17.24
CA ARG A 15 -4.65 -0.37 16.12
C ARG A 15 -4.32 1.11 16.33
N THR A 16 -4.63 1.64 17.51
CA THR A 16 -4.60 3.08 17.79
C THR A 16 -3.25 3.59 18.28
N LYS A 17 -2.46 2.80 19.02
CA LYS A 17 -1.21 3.27 19.61
C LYS A 17 -0.12 3.40 18.54
N LYS A 18 0.24 4.65 18.24
CA LYS A 18 1.32 5.03 17.33
C LYS A 18 2.33 5.93 18.01
N VAL A 19 3.51 6.03 17.43
CA VAL A 19 4.58 6.94 17.86
C VAL A 19 5.11 7.67 16.64
N LYS A 20 5.29 8.99 16.78
CA LYS A 20 5.85 9.86 15.73
C LYS A 20 7.37 9.73 15.74
N VAL A 21 7.94 9.42 14.58
CA VAL A 21 9.39 9.20 14.40
C VAL A 21 9.86 9.80 13.08
N GLN A 22 11.11 10.22 13.03
CA GLN A 22 11.79 10.58 11.78
C GLN A 22 12.73 9.46 11.37
N LEU A 23 12.71 9.08 10.10
CA LEU A 23 13.61 8.08 9.55
C LEU A 23 14.91 8.72 9.11
N MET A 24 16.03 8.12 9.50
CA MET A 24 17.38 8.56 9.12
C MET A 24 18.00 7.66 8.05
N ARG A 25 17.36 6.51 7.76
CA ARG A 25 17.79 5.51 6.79
C ARG A 25 16.57 4.95 6.05
N ASP A 26 16.81 4.38 4.88
CA ASP A 26 15.78 3.67 4.12
C ASP A 26 15.49 2.28 4.71
N PHE A 27 14.21 1.94 4.79
CA PHE A 27 13.71 0.64 5.21
C PHE A 27 12.76 0.06 4.14
N PRO A 28 13.31 -0.55 3.06
CA PRO A 28 12.52 -1.03 1.92
C PRO A 28 11.41 -2.01 2.32
N ARG A 29 11.69 -2.89 3.29
CA ARG A 29 10.72 -3.88 3.80
C ARG A 29 9.44 -3.24 4.36
N PHE A 30 9.55 -2.03 4.91
CA PHE A 30 8.43 -1.34 5.53
C PHE A 30 7.88 -0.20 4.67
N GLN A 31 8.40 0.00 3.44
CA GLN A 31 8.05 1.12 2.56
C GLN A 31 8.23 2.48 3.25
N LEU A 32 9.33 2.59 3.98
CA LEU A 32 9.66 3.70 4.85
C LEU A 32 11.00 4.28 4.36
N TYR A 33 11.01 5.53 3.92
CA TYR A 33 12.17 6.14 3.25
C TYR A 33 12.88 7.15 4.14
N LYS A 34 14.16 7.39 3.86
CA LYS A 34 14.99 8.34 4.59
C LYS A 34 14.37 9.74 4.57
N GLY A 35 14.37 10.40 5.73
CA GLY A 35 13.85 11.75 5.92
C GLY A 35 12.36 11.84 6.25
N GLN A 36 11.60 10.80 5.95
CA GLN A 36 10.17 10.72 6.23
C GLN A 36 9.86 10.83 7.73
N VAL A 37 8.84 11.62 8.06
CA VAL A 37 8.22 11.65 9.40
C VAL A 37 6.97 10.79 9.38
N ALA A 38 6.96 9.71 10.15
CA ALA A 38 5.90 8.69 10.11
C ALA A 38 5.36 8.36 11.51
N GLN A 39 4.08 7.94 11.56
CA GLN A 39 3.45 7.39 12.76
C GLN A 39 3.49 5.86 12.74
N VAL A 40 4.47 5.29 13.45
CA VAL A 40 4.74 3.85 13.45
C VAL A 40 4.26 3.16 14.72
N LYS A 41 4.19 1.83 14.70
CA LYS A 41 3.92 1.04 15.91
C LYS A 41 5.14 1.11 16.86
N PRO A 42 4.96 1.24 18.19
CA PRO A 42 6.08 1.27 19.14
C PRO A 42 7.00 0.04 19.05
N SER A 43 6.43 -1.14 18.79
CA SER A 43 7.20 -2.37 18.62
C SER A 43 8.07 -2.37 17.36
N LEU A 44 7.58 -1.78 16.27
CA LEU A 44 8.34 -1.61 15.03
C LEU A 44 9.51 -0.65 15.26
N MET A 45 9.24 0.47 15.93
CA MET A 45 10.26 1.47 16.23
C MET A 45 11.40 0.90 17.08
N ARG A 46 11.10 0.35 18.26
CA ARG A 46 12.14 -0.15 19.17
C ARG A 46 12.92 -1.34 18.61
N ASN A 47 12.25 -2.24 17.88
CA ASN A 47 12.89 -3.49 17.46
C ASN A 47 13.61 -3.41 16.11
N TYR A 48 13.25 -2.46 15.24
CA TYR A 48 13.78 -2.39 13.88
C TYR A 48 14.31 -1.01 13.54
N LEU A 49 13.48 0.02 13.64
CA LEU A 49 13.79 1.33 13.06
C LEU A 49 14.86 2.09 13.87
N HIS A 50 14.78 2.05 15.21
CA HIS A 50 15.68 2.79 16.10
C HIS A 50 17.10 2.20 16.14
N ASN A 51 17.27 0.94 15.74
CA ASN A 51 18.56 0.28 15.79
C ASN A 51 19.56 0.96 14.85
N PHE A 52 20.82 1.07 15.30
CA PHE A 52 21.90 1.69 14.53
C PHE A 52 21.55 3.10 14.03
N ASN A 53 20.86 3.89 14.86
CA ASN A 53 20.41 5.24 14.56
C ASN A 53 19.60 5.34 13.26
N GLY A 54 18.83 4.29 12.94
CA GLY A 54 18.03 4.24 11.72
C GLY A 54 16.82 5.17 11.75
N ALA A 55 16.34 5.54 12.94
CA ALA A 55 15.23 6.45 13.15
C ALA A 55 15.39 7.15 14.50
N LYS A 56 14.74 8.31 14.66
CA LYS A 56 14.72 9.14 15.87
C LYS A 56 13.28 9.36 16.33
N TYR A 57 13.03 9.30 17.64
CA TYR A 57 11.75 9.70 18.21
C TYR A 57 11.56 11.22 18.08
N ILE A 58 10.33 11.64 17.79
CA ILE A 58 9.94 13.06 17.77
C ILE A 58 8.97 13.24 18.93
N LEU A 59 9.38 13.96 19.97
CA LEU A 59 8.50 14.32 21.09
C LEU A 59 7.90 15.71 20.84
N GLN A 60 8.72 16.62 20.32
CA GLN A 60 8.33 17.98 19.96
C GLN A 60 8.65 18.22 18.48
N ASP A 61 7.94 19.13 17.82
CA ASP A 61 8.18 19.40 16.40
C ASP A 61 9.57 20.01 16.13
N ALA A 62 10.19 20.63 17.14
CA ALA A 62 11.57 21.11 17.08
C ALA A 62 12.61 19.96 16.96
N ASP A 63 12.25 18.72 17.28
CA ASP A 63 13.15 17.56 17.16
C ASP A 63 13.38 17.13 15.72
N ILE A 64 12.54 17.61 14.79
CA ILE A 64 12.53 17.23 13.39
C ILE A 64 13.70 17.88 12.66
N ASN A 65 14.48 17.06 11.95
CA ASN A 65 15.48 17.54 11.02
C ASN A 65 14.78 18.01 9.73
N ALA A 66 14.64 19.33 9.58
CA ALA A 66 13.97 19.96 8.43
C ALA A 66 14.63 19.61 7.10
N GLN A 67 15.96 19.63 7.02
CA GLN A 67 16.69 19.35 5.77
C GLN A 67 16.38 17.95 5.22
N LEU A 68 16.33 16.95 6.10
CA LEU A 68 15.99 15.58 5.71
C LEU A 68 14.53 15.47 5.28
N LEU A 69 13.62 16.16 5.97
CA LEU A 69 12.20 16.17 5.63
C LEU A 69 11.96 16.82 4.26
N ASP A 70 12.62 17.94 3.98
CA ASP A 70 12.51 18.64 2.71
C ASP A 70 13.03 17.79 1.55
N SER A 71 14.16 17.09 1.76
CA SER A 71 14.70 16.16 0.77
C SER A 71 13.74 15.00 0.47
N TYR A 72 13.04 14.49 1.50
CA TYR A 72 12.03 13.45 1.32
C TYR A 72 10.81 13.98 0.55
N ASN A 73 10.31 15.16 0.91
CA ASN A 73 9.17 15.78 0.24
C ASN A 73 9.43 16.05 -1.25
N ALA A 74 10.63 16.51 -1.60
CA ALA A 74 11.02 16.70 -2.99
C ALA A 74 10.98 15.37 -3.78
N LEU A 75 11.55 14.30 -3.22
CA LEU A 75 11.55 12.97 -3.85
C LEU A 75 10.14 12.37 -3.98
N GLU A 76 9.28 12.56 -2.99
CA GLU A 76 7.89 12.08 -3.07
C GLU A 76 7.10 12.82 -4.14
N GLN A 77 7.28 14.13 -4.28
CA GLN A 77 6.65 14.89 -5.36
C GLN A 77 7.08 14.40 -6.75
N GLU A 78 8.36 14.09 -6.93
CA GLU A 78 8.85 13.50 -8.19
C GLU A 78 8.23 12.13 -8.46
N ARG A 79 8.10 11.29 -7.43
CA ARG A 79 7.45 9.98 -7.53
C ARG A 79 5.97 10.09 -7.89
N GLU A 80 5.25 11.03 -7.27
CA GLU A 80 3.84 11.28 -7.56
C GLU A 80 3.64 11.74 -9.01
N ARG A 81 4.49 12.67 -9.49
CA ARG A 81 4.47 13.11 -10.90
C ARG A 81 4.77 11.97 -11.87
N ALA A 82 5.75 11.14 -11.56
CA ALA A 82 6.08 9.97 -12.38
C ALA A 82 4.92 8.95 -12.39
N ALA A 83 4.27 8.70 -11.26
CA ALA A 83 3.12 7.81 -11.16
C ALA A 83 1.92 8.34 -11.97
N GLN A 84 1.67 9.65 -11.91
CA GLN A 84 0.61 10.30 -12.71
C GLN A 84 0.90 10.20 -14.21
N ALA A 85 2.14 10.45 -14.63
CA ALA A 85 2.55 10.31 -16.04
C ALA A 85 2.43 8.86 -16.53
N ALA A 86 2.83 7.89 -15.71
CA ALA A 86 2.69 6.47 -16.01
C ALA A 86 1.21 6.05 -16.13
N HIS A 87 0.35 6.55 -15.24
CA HIS A 87 -1.09 6.30 -15.31
C HIS A 87 -1.70 6.91 -16.58
N ALA A 88 -1.36 8.16 -16.92
CA ALA A 88 -1.82 8.80 -18.14
C ALA A 88 -1.41 8.01 -19.40
N ALA A 89 -0.14 7.60 -19.47
CA ALA A 89 0.36 6.77 -20.57
C ALA A 89 -0.35 5.40 -20.65
N ALA A 90 -0.64 4.77 -19.51
CA ALA A 90 -1.37 3.51 -19.47
C ALA A 90 -2.82 3.66 -19.98
N VAL A 91 -3.50 4.75 -19.62
CA VAL A 91 -4.85 5.06 -20.10
C VAL A 91 -4.84 5.31 -21.61
N GLU A 92 -3.87 6.06 -22.12
CA GLU A 92 -3.73 6.29 -23.56
C GLU A 92 -3.48 4.97 -24.32
N LEU A 93 -2.53 4.15 -23.87
CA LEU A 93 -2.25 2.84 -24.47
C LEU A 93 -3.47 1.91 -24.47
N ALA A 94 -4.25 1.91 -23.39
CA ALA A 94 -5.49 1.14 -23.31
C ALA A 94 -6.54 1.64 -24.31
N ALA A 95 -6.68 2.96 -24.49
CA ALA A 95 -7.60 3.55 -25.46
C ALA A 95 -7.19 3.22 -26.90
N THR A 96 -5.90 3.26 -27.24
CA THR A 96 -5.40 2.91 -28.58
C THR A 96 -5.60 1.42 -28.88
N GLN A 97 -5.41 0.54 -27.90
CA GLN A 97 -5.65 -0.90 -28.05
C GLN A 97 -7.14 -1.22 -28.25
N GLN A 98 -8.04 -0.55 -27.53
CA GLN A 98 -9.48 -0.72 -27.73
C GLN A 98 -9.92 -0.24 -29.13
N ARG A 99 -9.35 0.88 -29.62
CA ARG A 99 -9.64 1.41 -30.96
C ARG A 99 -9.10 0.50 -32.07
N ALA A 100 -7.95 -0.15 -31.86
CA ALA A 100 -7.38 -1.13 -32.79
C ALA A 100 -8.15 -2.46 -32.82
N GLN A 101 -8.76 -2.88 -31.70
CA GLN A 101 -9.61 -4.08 -31.65
C GLN A 101 -10.99 -3.88 -32.31
N ALA A 102 -11.51 -2.65 -32.29
CA ALA A 102 -12.75 -2.30 -32.99
C ALA A 102 -12.61 -2.22 -34.54
N ALA A 103 -11.38 -2.18 -35.06
CA ALA A 103 -11.09 -2.04 -36.50
C ALA A 103 -10.77 -3.37 -37.21
N LYS A 104 -10.81 -4.52 -36.52
CA LYS A 104 -10.68 -5.83 -37.19
C LYS A 104 -12.04 -6.25 -37.79
N PRO A 105 -12.13 -6.56 -39.10
CA PRO A 105 -13.37 -7.08 -39.67
C PRO A 105 -13.69 -8.44 -39.05
N LYS A 106 -14.96 -8.63 -38.66
CA LYS A 106 -15.50 -9.88 -38.13
C LYS A 106 -15.45 -10.95 -39.23
N LEU A 107 -14.37 -11.71 -39.32
CA LEU A 107 -14.37 -13.00 -39.99
C LEU A 107 -14.05 -14.11 -38.98
N SER A 108 -14.98 -15.07 -38.95
CA SER A 108 -14.91 -16.42 -38.39
C SER A 108 -14.46 -16.58 -36.93
N GLN A 109 -15.44 -16.87 -36.06
CA GLN A 109 -15.27 -17.84 -34.96
C GLN A 109 -16.61 -18.21 -34.31
N GLU A 110 -17.50 -18.81 -35.10
CA GLU A 110 -18.47 -19.80 -34.60
C GLU A 110 -17.77 -21.15 -34.51
N ALA A 111 -17.04 -21.40 -33.42
CA ALA A 111 -16.71 -22.75 -32.90
C ALA A 111 -15.60 -22.64 -31.84
N LYS A 112 -16.01 -22.50 -30.58
CA LYS A 112 -15.34 -22.92 -29.32
C LYS A 112 -15.74 -21.97 -28.18
N ARG A 113 -17.01 -22.07 -27.76
CA ARG A 113 -17.42 -21.72 -26.40
C ARG A 113 -17.90 -23.01 -25.75
N GLN A 114 -16.95 -23.78 -25.23
CA GLN A 114 -17.26 -24.74 -24.18
C GLN A 114 -16.72 -24.19 -22.87
N ASP A 115 -17.65 -24.18 -21.92
CA ASP A 115 -17.60 -23.58 -20.60
C ASP A 115 -16.35 -23.88 -19.78
N ARG A 116 -15.68 -22.82 -19.34
CA ARG A 116 -15.09 -22.74 -18.00
C ARG A 116 -15.23 -21.32 -17.46
N ARG A 117 -16.46 -20.92 -17.13
CA ARG A 117 -16.72 -19.78 -16.24
C ARG A 117 -17.08 -20.32 -14.87
N THR A 118 -16.12 -20.31 -13.94
CA THR A 118 -16.35 -20.75 -12.55
C THR A 118 -16.91 -19.64 -11.65
N HIS A 119 -17.08 -18.41 -12.16
CA HIS A 119 -17.49 -17.25 -11.36
C HIS A 119 -18.66 -16.43 -11.95
N ASP A 120 -19.59 -17.08 -12.65
CA ASP A 120 -20.86 -16.45 -13.09
C ASP A 120 -22.05 -17.00 -12.30
N LYS A 121 -21.98 -16.99 -10.97
CA LYS A 121 -23.16 -17.23 -10.14
C LYS A 121 -23.34 -16.01 -9.25
N ASN A 122 -24.37 -15.22 -9.56
CA ASN A 122 -24.92 -14.19 -8.70
C ASN A 122 -25.50 -14.87 -7.45
N VAL A 123 -24.64 -15.36 -6.56
CA VAL A 123 -25.04 -15.92 -5.28
C VAL A 123 -25.39 -14.74 -4.39
N THR A 124 -26.68 -14.58 -4.11
CA THR A 124 -27.16 -13.58 -3.16
C THR A 124 -27.14 -14.14 -1.74
N ILE A 125 -27.16 -13.26 -0.73
CA ILE A 125 -27.12 -13.66 0.69
C ILE A 125 -28.31 -14.58 1.05
N LYS A 126 -29.41 -14.51 0.28
CA LYS A 126 -30.57 -15.40 0.41
C LYS A 126 -30.28 -16.86 0.04
N ASP A 127 -29.26 -17.10 -0.79
CA ASP A 127 -28.93 -18.43 -1.31
C ASP A 127 -27.95 -19.19 -0.40
N VAL A 128 -27.46 -18.55 0.67
CA VAL A 128 -26.48 -19.11 1.61
C VAL A 128 -27.08 -19.12 3.01
N TYR A 129 -27.26 -20.32 3.57
CA TYR A 129 -27.69 -20.49 4.95
C TYR A 129 -26.56 -20.06 5.91
N ILE A 130 -26.80 -18.99 6.68
CA ILE A 130 -25.90 -18.49 7.71
C ILE A 130 -26.57 -18.71 9.07
N PRO A 131 -26.11 -19.67 9.90
CA PRO A 131 -26.72 -19.92 11.20
C PRO A 131 -26.59 -18.70 12.12
N GLY A 132 -27.72 -18.21 12.64
CA GLY A 132 -27.81 -17.04 13.52
C GLY A 132 -28.12 -15.72 12.81
N LEU A 133 -28.41 -15.75 11.50
CA LEU A 133 -28.81 -14.58 10.72
C LEU A 133 -30.21 -14.86 10.11
N ASP A 134 -31.27 -14.45 10.81
CA ASP A 134 -32.62 -14.43 10.22
C ASP A 134 -32.74 -13.20 9.30
N ILE A 135 -32.84 -13.41 7.99
CA ILE A 135 -33.07 -12.37 6.96
C ILE A 135 -34.47 -12.51 6.39
#